data_AF-A0A3M9YKU9-F1
#
_entry.id   AF-A0A3M9YKU9-F1
#
_cell.length_a   1.000
_cell.length_b   1.000
_cell.length_c   1.000
_cell.angle_alpha   90.00
_cell.angle_beta   90.00
_cell.angle_gamma   90.00
#
_symmetry.space_group_name_H-M   'P 1'
#
loop_
_entity.id
_entity.type
_entity.pdbx_description
1 polymer ?
#
loop_
_entity_poly.entity_id
_entity_poly.type
_entity_poly.pdbx_seq_one_letter_code
_entity_poly.pdbx_strand_id
1 'polypeptide(L)'
;MKPSSFLVAALAIVPGAIAVDQMKNIIVWAQDDTTTDAMIEKAKSAIIDAGGKVTHVYSTLIRGFDAIAPAKVVEAVSAFDAGLKVEEDQIVTTYQNKDN
;
A
#
# COMPACT_ATOMS: atom_id res chain seq x y z
N MET A 1 -4.79 42.19 -48.14
CA MET A 1 -3.57 41.48 -47.73
C MET A 1 -3.78 40.99 -46.32
N LYS A 2 -3.64 39.68 -46.08
CA LYS A 2 -3.89 38.99 -44.81
C LYS A 2 -2.59 38.99 -43.99
N PRO A 3 -2.56 39.44 -42.73
CA PRO A 3 -1.52 39.01 -41.82
C PRO A 3 -1.95 37.71 -41.14
N SER A 4 -1.25 36.63 -41.50
CA SER A 4 -1.15 35.42 -40.71
C SER A 4 -0.66 35.76 -39.30
N SER A 5 -1.42 35.35 -38.28
CA SER A 5 -0.88 35.07 -36.95
C SER A 5 -1.45 33.73 -36.49
N PHE A 6 -0.72 32.69 -36.87
CA PHE A 6 -0.60 31.47 -36.08
C PHE A 6 -0.10 31.85 -34.67
N LEU A 7 -0.43 30.99 -33.69
CA LEU A 7 -0.01 31.01 -32.27
C LEU A 7 -1.08 31.47 -31.26
N VAL A 8 -2.14 30.67 -31.13
CA VAL A 8 -2.73 30.40 -29.81
C VAL A 8 -3.00 28.90 -29.71
N ALA A 9 -1.94 28.14 -29.50
CA ALA A 9 -2.02 26.74 -29.08
C ALA A 9 -1.02 26.55 -27.95
N ALA A 10 -1.32 27.14 -26.80
CA ALA A 10 -0.61 26.88 -25.56
C ALA A 10 -1.64 26.66 -24.46
N LEU A 11 -1.45 25.56 -23.73
CA LEU A 11 -2.21 25.12 -22.56
C LEU A 11 -3.48 24.28 -22.82
N ALA A 12 -3.35 23.22 -23.62
CA ALA A 12 -4.04 22.00 -23.22
C ALA A 12 -3.36 21.50 -21.94
N ILE A 13 -3.89 21.92 -20.78
CA ILE A 13 -3.55 21.33 -19.49
C ILE A 13 -3.91 19.86 -19.64
N VAL A 14 -2.90 19.00 -19.84
CA VAL A 14 -3.10 17.55 -19.73
C VAL A 14 -3.67 17.36 -18.33
N PRO A 15 -4.90 16.87 -18.14
CA PRO A 15 -5.30 16.31 -16.86
C PRO A 15 -4.56 14.98 -16.78
N GLY A 16 -3.24 15.06 -16.58
CA GLY A 16 -2.38 13.93 -16.37
C GLY A 16 -2.76 13.45 -14.99
N ALA A 17 -3.55 12.38 -14.99
CA ALA A 17 -4.05 11.71 -13.80
C ALA A 17 -2.91 11.49 -12.80
N ILE A 18 -2.74 12.43 -11.87
CA ILE A 18 -2.16 12.12 -10.57
C ILE A 18 -3.28 11.38 -9.86
N ALA A 19 -3.43 10.09 -10.19
CA ALA A 19 -4.13 9.19 -9.31
C ALA A 19 -3.32 9.22 -8.01
N VAL A 20 -3.81 9.95 -7.01
CA VAL A 20 -3.28 9.85 -5.66
C VAL A 20 -3.44 8.39 -5.29
N ASP A 21 -2.31 7.70 -5.19
CA ASP A 21 -2.31 6.26 -4.90
C ASP A 21 -2.97 6.09 -3.53
N GLN A 22 -4.07 5.34 -3.48
CA GLN A 22 -4.86 5.21 -2.26
C GLN A 22 -4.02 4.49 -1.22
N MET A 23 -3.74 5.15 -0.10
CA MET A 23 -3.01 4.54 1.00
C MET A 23 -3.93 3.57 1.75
N LYS A 24 -3.43 2.38 2.05
CA LYS A 24 -4.11 1.35 2.82
C LYS A 24 -3.32 1.03 4.07
N ASN A 25 -4.02 0.79 5.17
CA ASN A 25 -3.44 0.17 6.35
C ASN A 25 -3.46 -1.34 6.14
N ILE A 26 -2.30 -1.96 6.17
CA ILE A 26 -2.14 -3.38 5.92
C ILE A 26 -1.29 -4.02 7.00
N ILE A 27 -1.47 -5.31 7.16
CA ILE A 27 -0.66 -6.18 7.98
C ILE A 27 -0.05 -7.23 7.03
N VAL A 28 1.27 -7.39 7.08
CA VAL A 28 2.02 -8.39 6.31
C VAL A 28 2.61 -9.40 7.27
N TRP A 29 2.36 -10.69 7.08
CA TRP A 29 2.91 -11.72 7.97
C TRP A 29 3.25 -13.03 7.25
N ALA A 30 4.15 -13.80 7.87
CA ALA A 30 4.47 -15.17 7.46
C ALA A 30 3.31 -16.12 7.77
N GLN A 31 2.79 -16.79 6.74
CA GLN A 31 1.74 -17.79 6.88
C GLN A 31 2.24 -19.06 7.59
N ASP A 32 3.49 -19.42 7.34
CA ASP A 32 4.13 -20.61 7.89
C ASP A 32 5.66 -20.43 8.03
N ASP A 33 6.31 -21.48 8.53
CA ASP A 33 7.76 -21.49 8.79
C ASP A 33 8.63 -21.52 7.54
N THR A 34 8.06 -21.79 6.36
CA THR A 34 8.82 -21.73 5.09
C THR A 34 9.09 -20.30 4.66
N THR A 35 8.31 -19.34 5.17
CA THR A 35 8.52 -17.92 4.93
C THR A 35 9.74 -17.44 5.71
N THR A 36 10.82 -17.12 4.99
CA THR A 36 12.06 -16.65 5.59
C THR A 36 11.99 -15.17 5.96
N ASP A 37 12.81 -14.73 6.92
CA ASP A 37 12.88 -13.32 7.31
C ASP A 37 13.32 -12.42 6.15
N ALA A 38 14.14 -12.93 5.22
CA ALA A 38 14.52 -12.20 4.01
C ALA A 38 13.31 -11.86 3.11
N MET A 39 12.28 -12.70 3.11
CA MET A 39 11.05 -12.45 2.34
C MET A 39 10.21 -11.35 3.00
N ILE A 40 10.10 -11.37 4.33
CA ILE A 40 9.44 -10.30 5.11
C ILE A 40 10.18 -8.97 4.90
N GLU A 41 11.51 -8.98 4.98
CA GLU A 41 12.34 -7.79 4.76
C GLU A 41 12.25 -7.26 3.33
N LYS A 42 12.16 -8.14 2.33
CA LYS A 42 11.91 -7.76 0.94
C LYS A 42 10.57 -7.05 0.78
N ALA A 43 9.49 -7.58 1.37
CA ALA A 43 8.18 -6.95 1.35
C ALA A 43 8.19 -5.58 2.04
N LYS A 44 8.85 -5.50 3.21
CA LYS A 44 9.01 -4.26 3.97
C LYS A 44 9.74 -3.19 3.15
N SER A 45 10.85 -3.56 2.51
CA SER A 45 11.65 -2.65 1.69
C SER A 45 10.85 -2.13 0.49
N ALA A 46 10.13 -3.01 -0.21
CA ALA A 46 9.28 -2.60 -1.34
C ALA A 46 8.19 -1.59 -0.94
N ILE A 47 7.60 -1.75 0.25
CA ILE A 47 6.62 -0.79 0.78
C ILE A 47 7.26 0.57 1.08
N ILE A 48 8.45 0.58 1.71
CA ILE A 48 9.16 1.82 2.03
C ILE A 48 9.62 2.55 0.76
N ASP A 49 10.17 1.82 -0.21
CA ASP A 49 10.66 2.36 -1.48
C ASP A 49 9.54 3.00 -2.30
N ALA A 50 8.31 2.51 -2.13
CA ALA A 50 7.12 3.07 -2.76
C ALA A 50 6.52 4.28 -2.03
N GLY A 51 7.14 4.76 -0.96
CA GLY A 51 6.64 5.87 -0.14
C GLY A 51 5.64 5.46 0.94
N GLY A 52 5.52 4.16 1.22
CA GLY A 52 4.80 3.64 2.39
C GLY A 52 5.59 3.79 3.68
N LYS A 53 4.94 3.47 4.81
CA LYS A 53 5.52 3.57 6.14
C LYS A 53 5.14 2.36 6.99
N VAL A 54 6.13 1.71 7.57
CA VAL A 54 5.93 0.68 8.61
C VAL A 54 5.51 1.36 9.92
N THR A 55 4.43 0.89 10.52
CA THR A 55 3.86 1.44 11.76
C THR A 55 4.18 0.57 12.97
N HIS A 56 4.26 -0.75 12.79
CA HIS A 56 4.57 -1.69 13.85
C HIS A 56 5.27 -2.94 13.30
N VAL A 57 6.11 -3.60 14.10
CA VAL A 57 6.79 -4.85 13.73
C VAL A 57 6.52 -5.90 14.79
N TYR A 58 6.09 -7.09 14.36
CA TYR A 58 5.77 -8.22 15.21
C TYR A 58 6.89 -9.26 15.14
N SER A 59 7.23 -9.86 16.28
CA SER A 59 8.28 -10.90 16.35
C SER A 59 7.94 -12.09 17.25
N THR A 60 6.85 -12.02 18.01
CA THR A 60 6.50 -13.04 19.02
C THR A 60 5.34 -13.92 18.57
N LEU A 61 4.15 -13.35 18.40
CA LEU A 61 2.93 -14.10 18.04
C LEU A 61 2.81 -14.37 16.54
N ILE A 62 3.22 -13.40 15.73
CA ILE A 62 3.33 -13.50 14.27
C ILE A 62 4.66 -12.87 13.86
N ARG A 63 5.27 -13.39 12.79
CA ARG A 63 6.43 -12.77 12.15
C ARG A 63 5.93 -11.90 11.01
N GLY A 64 6.00 -10.58 11.18
CA GLY A 64 5.35 -9.66 10.25
C GLY A 64 5.44 -8.20 10.70
N PHE A 65 4.71 -7.33 10.00
CA PHE A 65 4.66 -5.90 10.31
C PHE A 65 3.35 -5.26 9.80
N ASP A 66 2.97 -4.16 10.43
CA ASP A 66 1.93 -3.26 9.93
C ASP A 66 2.56 -2.15 9.10
N ALA A 67 1.87 -1.74 8.05
CA ALA A 67 2.27 -0.60 7.25
C ALA A 67 1.09 0.19 6.68
N ILE A 68 1.34 1.47 6.44
CA ILE A 68 0.52 2.31 5.57
C ILE A 68 1.20 2.30 4.20
N ALA A 69 0.57 1.70 3.20
CA ALA A 69 1.19 1.46 1.89
C ALA A 69 0.28 1.92 0.73
N PRO A 70 0.85 2.38 -0.40
CA PRO A 70 0.07 2.63 -1.61
C PRO A 70 -0.58 1.34 -2.13
N ALA A 71 -1.87 1.38 -2.50
CA ALA A 71 -2.64 0.21 -2.93
C ALA A 71 -1.96 -0.59 -4.05
N LYS A 72 -1.35 0.10 -5.01
CA LYS A 72 -0.60 -0.55 -6.10
C LYS A 72 0.55 -1.43 -5.62
N VAL A 73 1.21 -1.04 -4.54
CA VAL A 73 2.32 -1.81 -3.95
C VAL A 73 1.81 -2.96 -3.11
N VAL A 74 0.65 -2.81 -2.46
CA VAL A 74 -0.02 -3.91 -1.76
C VAL A 74 -0.32 -5.06 -2.74
N GLU A 75 -0.81 -4.76 -3.93
CA GLU A 75 -1.06 -5.76 -4.98
C GLU A 75 0.23 -6.45 -5.44
N ALA A 76 1.31 -5.68 -5.63
CA ALA A 76 2.60 -6.23 -6.02
C ALA A 76 3.22 -7.13 -4.94
N VAL A 77 3.18 -6.69 -3.67
CA VAL A 77 3.72 -7.44 -2.52
C VAL A 77 2.94 -8.72 -2.29
N SER A 78 1.63 -8.71 -2.47
CA SER A 78 0.78 -9.91 -2.40
C SER A 78 1.17 -10.98 -3.43
N ALA A 79 1.86 -10.60 -4.50
CA ALA A 79 2.34 -11.50 -5.54
C ALA A 79 3.80 -11.94 -5.34
N PHE A 80 4.52 -11.44 -4.32
CA PHE A 80 5.93 -11.76 -4.13
C PHE A 80 6.16 -13.21 -3.74
N ASP A 81 5.30 -13.74 -2.88
CA ASP A 81 5.42 -15.11 -2.39
C ASP A 81 4.08 -15.62 -1.82
N ALA A 82 3.78 -16.90 -2.02
CA ALA A 82 2.57 -17.52 -1.52
C ALA A 82 2.55 -17.70 0.01
N GLY A 83 3.72 -17.73 0.65
CA GLY A 83 3.89 -17.83 2.11
C GLY A 83 3.70 -16.50 2.84
N LEU A 84 3.70 -15.36 2.13
CA LEU A 84 3.36 -14.07 2.73
C LEU A 84 1.85 -13.82 2.63
N LYS A 85 1.24 -13.48 3.76
CA LYS A 85 -0.12 -12.94 3.82
C LYS A 85 -0.08 -11.44 3.92
N VAL A 86 -0.98 -10.81 3.18
CA VAL A 86 -1.20 -9.38 3.16
C VAL A 86 -2.68 -9.16 3.36
N GLU A 87 -3.06 -8.55 4.47
CA GLU A 87 -4.46 -8.27 4.81
C GLU A 87 -4.64 -6.79 5.14
N GLU A 88 -5.81 -6.24 4.79
CA GLU A 88 -6.15 -4.85 5.12
C GLU A 88 -6.59 -4.78 6.58
N ASP A 89 -5.98 -3.87 7.35
CA ASP A 89 -6.29 -3.68 8.77
C ASP A 89 -7.75 -3.23 8.95
N GLN A 90 -8.43 -3.80 9.95
CA GLN A 90 -9.86 -3.63 10.17
C GLN A 90 -10.15 -3.07 11.56
N ILE A 91 -11.18 -2.21 11.64
CA ILE A 91 -11.67 -1.70 12.91
C ILE A 91 -12.56 -2.76 13.57
N VAL A 92 -12.17 -3.17 14.78
CA VAL A 92 -13.00 -4.03 15.63
C VAL A 92 -13.82 -3.16 16.60
N THR A 93 -15.12 -3.43 16.71
CA THR A 93 -16.03 -2.70 17.61
C THR A 93 -16.65 -3.63 18.64
N THR A 94 -16.81 -3.18 19.88
CA THR A 94 -17.53 -3.93 20.91
C THR A 94 -19.03 -3.74 20.74
N TYR A 95 -19.79 -4.83 20.73
CA TYR A 95 -21.24 -4.75 20.83
C TYR A 95 -21.63 -4.42 22.28
N GLN A 96 -22.20 -3.23 22.52
CA GLN A 96 -22.76 -2.87 23.82
C GLN A 96 -24.20 -3.38 23.88
N ASN A 97 -24.45 -4.44 24.65
CA ASN A 97 -25.82 -4.85 24.96
C ASN A 97 -26.41 -3.86 25.96
N LYS A 98 -27.56 -3.25 25.64
CA LYS A 98 -28.15 -2.12 26.37
C LYS A 98 -28.80 -2.49 27.71
N ASP A 99 -28.65 -3.72 28.18
CA ASP A 99 -29.43 -4.29 29.28
C ASP A 99 -28.58 -4.73 30.49
N ASN A 100 -27.51 -4.00 30.85
CA ASN A 100 -26.80 -4.23 32.12
C ASN A 100 -26.54 -2.92 32.87
#